data_AF-A0A497AAG4-F1
#
_entry.id   AF-A0A497AAG4-F1
#
_cell.length_a   1.000
_cell.length_b   1.000
_cell.length_c   1.000
_cell.angle_alpha   90.00
_cell.angle_beta   90.00
_cell.angle_gamma   90.00
#
_symmetry.space_group_name_H-M   'P 1'
#
loop_
_entity.id
_entity.type
_entity.pdbx_description
1 polymer ?
#
loop_
_entity_poly.entity_id
_entity_poly.type
_entity_poly.pdbx_seq_one_letter_code
_entity_poly.pdbx_strand_id
1 'polypeptide(L)' 'MDNSEHIEKEKELKRERKSLRNIMATIPDSMLILDRDLRIKSANRSFYKLFRTKPQKTIGSNIADMLGDKDGK' A
#
# COMPACT_ATOMS: atom_id res chain seq x y z
N MET A 1 -33.95 -0.91 13.87
CA MET A 1 -32.93 -1.22 12.84
C MET A 1 -31.61 -1.29 13.57
N ASP A 2 -30.96 -2.45 13.55
CA ASP A 2 -29.80 -2.76 14.40
C ASP A 2 -28.52 -2.14 13.82
N ASN A 3 -28.02 -1.08 14.45
CA ASN A 3 -26.72 -0.52 14.13
C ASN A 3 -25.57 -1.36 14.73
N SER A 4 -25.85 -2.33 15.62
CA SER A 4 -24.83 -3.12 16.34
C SER A 4 -24.09 -4.07 15.40
N GLU A 5 -24.80 -4.78 14.52
CA GLU A 5 -24.20 -5.63 13.50
C GLU A 5 -23.26 -4.88 12.55
N HIS A 6 -23.66 -3.67 12.11
CA HIS A 6 -22.83 -2.85 11.22
C HIS A 6 -21.56 -2.36 11.92
N ILE A 7 -21.68 -1.93 13.18
CA ILE A 7 -20.54 -1.48 13.98
C ILE A 7 -19.53 -2.61 14.21
N GLU A 8 -20.00 -3.84 14.47
CA GLU A 8 -19.08 -4.96 14.73
C GLU A 8 -18.33 -5.40 13.46
N LYS A 9 -19.03 -5.49 12.31
CA LYS A 9 -18.39 -5.76 11.00
C LYS A 9 -17.35 -4.70 10.63
N GLU A 10 -17.64 -3.42 10.87
CA GLU A 10 -16.66 -2.35 10.62
C GLU A 10 -15.44 -2.44 11.55
N LYS A 11 -15.64 -2.79 12.82
CA LYS A 11 -14.53 -2.98 13.77
C LYS A 11 -13.63 -4.14 13.36
N GLU A 12 -14.21 -5.26 12.95
CA GLU A 12 -13.47 -6.44 12.50
C GLU A 12 -12.63 -6.11 11.26
N LEU A 13 -13.24 -5.51 10.23
CA LEU A 13 -12.53 -5.02 9.04
C LEU A 13 -11.39 -4.05 9.39
N LYS A 14 -11.61 -3.16 10.37
CA LYS A 14 -10.57 -2.22 10.83
C LYS A 14 -9.43 -2.94 11.53
N ARG A 15 -9.71 -4.00 12.31
CA ARG A 15 -8.69 -4.83 12.97
C ARG A 15 -7.84 -5.57 11.95
N GLU A 16 -8.45 -6.22 10.97
CA GLU A 16 -7.73 -6.91 9.89
C GLU A 16 -6.83 -5.95 9.11
N ARG A 17 -7.37 -4.80 8.69
CA ARG A 17 -6.58 -3.75 8.00
C ARG A 17 -5.43 -3.22 8.86
N LYS A 18 -5.59 -3.16 10.18
CA LYS A 18 -4.50 -2.78 11.09
C LYS A 18 -3.44 -3.88 11.16
N SER A 19 -3.86 -5.14 11.26
CA SER A 19 -2.95 -6.30 11.26
C SER A 19 -2.09 -6.33 10.00
N LEU A 20 -2.71 -6.23 8.81
CA LEU A 20 -1.99 -6.18 7.53
C LEU A 20 -0.97 -5.04 7.49
N ARG A 21 -1.34 -3.84 7.95
CA ARG A 21 -0.41 -2.70 8.01
C ARG A 21 0.77 -2.94 8.94
N ASN A 22 0.54 -3.57 10.10
CA ASN A 22 1.60 -3.91 11.04
C ASN A 22 2.58 -4.91 10.43
N ILE A 23 2.07 -5.96 9.80
CA ILE A 23 2.89 -6.97 9.11
C ILE A 23 3.76 -6.29 8.05
N MET A 24 3.15 -5.52 7.13
CA MET A 24 3.89 -4.80 6.09
C MET A 24 4.97 -3.86 6.66
N ALA A 25 4.70 -3.22 7.80
CA ALA A 25 5.63 -2.29 8.43
C ALA A 25 6.87 -2.97 9.05
N THR A 26 6.77 -4.25 9.37
CA THR A 26 7.89 -5.04 9.93
C THR A 26 8.79 -5.66 8.87
N ILE A 27 8.33 -5.75 7.62
CA ILE A 27 9.12 -6.33 6.53
C ILE A 27 10.28 -5.39 6.18
N PRO A 28 11.54 -5.84 6.28
CA PRO A 28 12.71 -5.01 5.99
C PRO A 28 12.82 -4.69 4.49
N ASP A 29 12.39 -5.62 3.64
CA ASP A 29 12.47 -5.49 2.19
C ASP A 29 11.38 -4.57 1.63
N SER A 30 11.67 -3.97 0.48
CA SER A 30 10.74 -3.11 -0.24
C SER A 30 9.53 -3.91 -0.74
N MET A 31 8.32 -3.50 -0.34
CA MET A 31 7.06 -4.18 -0.72
C MET A 31 6.00 -3.17 -1.15
N LEU A 32 5.21 -3.57 -2.16
CA LEU A 32 4.05 -2.84 -2.67
C LEU A 32 2.90 -3.78 -3.03
N ILE A 33 1.69 -3.24 -3.08
CA ILE A 33 0.47 -3.92 -3.55
C ILE A 33 -0.04 -3.16 -4.77
N LEU A 34 -0.32 -3.89 -5.85
CA LEU A 34 -0.90 -3.34 -7.07
C LEU A 34 -2.37 -3.73 -7.20
N ASP A 35 -3.13 -2.94 -7.95
CA ASP A 35 -4.38 -3.42 -8.54
C ASP A 35 -4.15 -4.04 -9.92
N ARG A 36 -5.25 -4.47 -10.55
CA ARG A 36 -5.29 -5.08 -11.87
C ARG A 36 -4.73 -4.21 -12.99
N ASP A 37 -4.72 -2.89 -12.82
CA ASP A 37 -4.22 -1.93 -13.80
C ASP A 37 -2.78 -1.50 -13.48
N LEU A 38 -2.10 -2.28 -12.64
CA LEU A 38 -0.73 -2.03 -12.16
C LEU A 38 -0.57 -0.70 -11.43
N ARG A 39 -1.65 -0.18 -10.84
CA ARG A 39 -1.60 1.02 -10.01
C ARG A 39 -1.28 0.66 -8.57
N ILE A 40 -0.44 1.46 -7.93
CA ILE A 40 0.02 1.19 -6.56
C ILE A 40 -1.11 1.48 -5.58
N LYS A 41 -1.59 0.44 -4.88
CA LYS A 41 -2.61 0.52 -3.82
C LYS A 41 -2.03 0.75 -2.44
N SER A 42 -0.85 0.19 -2.18
CA SER A 42 -0.14 0.34 -0.91
C SER A 42 1.36 0.09 -1.12
N ALA A 43 2.18 0.66 -0.24
CA ALA A 43 3.61 0.38 -0.18
C ALA A 43 4.08 0.48 1.27
N ASN A 44 5.06 -0.34 1.64
CA ASN A 44 5.64 -0.32 2.98
C ASN A 44 6.67 0.81 3.14
N ARG A 45 7.13 1.03 4.38
CA ARG A 45 8.12 2.06 4.69
C ARG A 45 9.44 1.86 3.92
N SER A 46 9.86 0.62 3.73
CA SER A 46 11.10 0.28 3.03
C SER A 46 11.05 0.68 1.56
N PHE A 47 9.91 0.50 0.88
CA PHE A 47 9.71 0.99 -0.50
C PHE A 47 9.95 2.50 -0.62
N TYR A 48 9.31 3.31 0.24
CA TYR A 48 9.48 4.77 0.20
C TYR A 48 10.91 5.21 0.44
N LYS A 49 11.65 4.51 1.30
CA LYS A 49 13.07 4.78 1.55
C LYS A 49 13.94 4.44 0.34
N LEU A 50 13.74 3.25 -0.24
CA LEU A 50 14.53 2.75 -1.37
C LEU A 50 14.34 3.62 -2.61
N PHE A 51 13.09 3.88 -2.99
CA PHE A 51 12.73 4.64 -4.18
C PHE A 51 12.67 6.16 -3.94
N ARG A 52 13.00 6.62 -2.73
CA ARG A 52 13.03 8.04 -2.32
C ARG A 52 11.76 8.83 -2.72
N THR A 53 10.61 8.18 -2.60
CA THR A 53 9.30 8.76 -2.97
C THR A 53 8.40 8.95 -1.73
N LYS A 54 7.29 9.68 -1.91
CA LYS A 54 6.29 9.93 -0.87
C LYS A 54 4.95 9.29 -1.26
N PRO A 55 4.11 8.87 -0.29
CA PRO A 55 2.80 8.27 -0.57
C PRO A 55 1.95 9.08 -1.54
N GLN A 56 1.95 10.41 -1.40
CA GLN A 56 1.14 11.33 -2.22
C GLN A 56 1.51 11.31 -3.71
N LYS A 57 2.75 10.91 -4.05
CA LYS A 57 3.22 10.77 -5.44
C LYS A 57 3.19 9.33 -5.94
N THR A 58 2.98 8.37 -5.04
CA THR A 58 3.16 6.94 -5.30
C THR A 58 1.81 6.24 -5.43
N ILE A 59 0.92 6.46 -4.46
CA ILE A 59 -0.36 5.75 -4.40
C ILE A 59 -1.26 6.21 -5.56
N GLY A 60 -1.77 5.26 -6.33
CA GLY A 60 -2.57 5.47 -7.53
C GLY A 60 -1.78 5.61 -8.83
N SER A 61 -0.47 5.86 -8.75
CA SER A 61 0.43 5.92 -9.91
C SER A 61 0.63 4.52 -10.52
N ASN A 62 0.86 4.45 -11.83
CA ASN A 62 1.21 3.19 -12.48
C ASN A 62 2.66 2.83 -12.13
N ILE A 63 2.91 1.56 -11.80
CA ILE A 63 4.26 1.10 -11.45
C ILE A 63 5.25 1.23 -12.61
N ALA A 64 4.78 1.11 -13.87
CA ALA A 64 5.62 1.27 -15.04
C ALA A 64 6.18 2.69 -15.16
N ASP A 65 5.45 3.72 -14.74
CA ASP A 65 5.95 5.09 -14.73
C ASP A 65 7.07 5.31 -13.69
N MET A 66 7.09 4.49 -12.63
CA MET A 66 8.13 4.52 -11.60
C MET A 66 9.36 3.67 -11.96
N LEU A 67 9.16 2.56 -12.67
CA LEU A 67 10.24 1.66 -13.10
C LEU A 67 10.78 2.01 -14.49
N GLY A 68 10.09 2.88 -15.22
CA GLY A 68 10.49 3.38 -16.53
C GLY A 68 11.85 4.04 -16.46
N ASP A 69 12.75 3.51 -17.27
CA ASP A 69 14.17 3.78 -17.27
C ASP A 69 14.50 5.28 -17.32
N LYS A 70 15.34 5.75 -16.41
CA LYS A 70 16.17 6.94 -16.65
C LYS A 70 17.55 6.59 -17.20
N ASP A 71 17.83 5.31 -17.43
CA ASP A 71 19.07 4.84 -18.00
C ASP A 71 18.83 4.30 -19.42
N GLY A 72 18.38 5.20 -20.28
CA GLY A 72 18.86 5.21 -21.66
C GLY A 72 20.34 5.62 -21.72
N LYS A 73 21.24 4.93 -21.00
CA LYS A 73 22.69 4.90 -21.23
C LYS A 73 23.41 3.83 -20.40
#